data_AF-A0A813N362-F1
#
_entry.id   AF-A0A813N362-F1
#
_cell.length_a   1.000
_cell.length_b   1.000
_cell.length_c   1.000
_cell.angle_alpha   90.00
_cell.angle_beta   90.00
_cell.angle_gamma   90.00
#
_symmetry.space_group_name_H-M   'P 1'
#
loop_
_entity.id
_entity.type
_entity.pdbx_description
1 polymer ?
#
loop_
_entity_poly.entity_id
_entity_poly.type
_entity_poly.pdbx_seq_one_letter_code
_entity_poly.pdbx_strand_id
1 'polypeptide(L)'
;MTIQWMLAAGFLYSEIAFVMILLIPIISPTKWKDIFNSRLINKISPKANVFFNFLIVCLLILLLDASRDIYRYSESAGNVKPTITRPKDALTNIEAVKEFRSQRNLYITGMSLFLMFVIKRLVVLLTTTADLIIDLDSSKRENSTLKNELATVMDAKLRVSKMEQERGEAEVIKGELSDKEELRSRSKTRVKKEE
;
A
#
# COMPACT_ATOMS: atom_id res chain seq x y z
N MET A 1 7.55 41.34 1.60
CA MET A 1 7.22 40.12 2.37
C MET A 1 8.51 39.53 2.90
N THR A 2 8.59 39.11 4.15
CA THR A 2 9.81 38.50 4.72
C THR A 2 10.16 37.21 3.97
N ILE A 3 11.44 36.94 3.75
CA ILE A 3 11.93 35.74 3.03
C ILE A 3 11.39 34.45 3.66
N GLN A 4 11.22 34.43 4.99
CA GLN A 4 10.62 33.31 5.73
C GLN A 4 9.22 32.92 5.20
N TRP A 5 8.36 33.89 4.93
CA TRP A 5 6.99 33.65 4.45
C TRP A 5 6.95 33.26 2.99
N MET A 6 7.91 33.73 2.18
CA MET A 6 8.06 33.28 0.79
C MET A 6 8.50 31.81 0.75
N LEU A 7 9.38 31.40 1.66
CA LEU A 7 9.83 30.03 1.78
C LEU A 7 8.70 29.09 2.24
N ALA A 8 7.89 29.53 3.20
CA ALA A 8 6.68 28.81 3.62
C ALA A 8 5.66 28.65 2.47
N ALA A 9 5.43 29.71 1.69
CA ALA A 9 4.54 29.64 0.52
C ALA A 9 5.10 28.73 -0.58
N GLY A 10 6.40 28.79 -0.86
CA GLY A 10 7.06 27.91 -1.82
C GLY A 10 6.98 26.44 -1.38
N PHE A 11 7.15 26.17 -0.09
CA PHE A 11 6.98 24.84 0.48
C PHE A 11 5.53 24.35 0.30
N LEU A 12 4.53 25.16 0.64
CA LEU A 12 3.11 24.84 0.41
C LEU A 12 2.82 24.50 -1.07
N TYR A 13 3.34 25.30 -2.02
CA TYR A 13 3.13 25.02 -3.45
C TYR A 13 3.80 23.72 -3.88
N SER A 14 4.98 23.40 -3.33
CA SER A 14 5.64 22.13 -3.59
C SER A 14 4.84 20.94 -3.06
N GLU A 15 4.22 21.08 -1.89
CA GLU A 15 3.34 20.07 -1.31
C GLU A 15 2.07 19.88 -2.14
N ILE A 16 1.42 20.96 -2.56
CA ILE A 16 0.23 20.90 -3.44
C ILE A 16 0.59 20.19 -4.75
N ALA A 17 1.71 20.55 -5.37
CA ALA A 17 2.18 19.89 -6.59
C ALA A 17 2.45 18.40 -6.35
N PHE A 18 3.07 18.05 -5.23
CA PHE A 18 3.35 16.66 -4.88
C PHE A 18 2.06 15.85 -4.65
N VAL A 19 1.09 16.41 -3.90
CA VAL A 19 -0.23 15.79 -3.70
C VAL A 19 -0.94 15.61 -5.02
N MET A 20 -0.95 16.63 -5.89
CA MET A 20 -1.58 16.54 -7.20
C MET A 20 -0.96 15.43 -8.04
N ILE A 21 0.38 15.34 -8.07
CA ILE A 21 1.09 14.25 -8.78
C ILE A 21 0.70 12.88 -8.19
N LEU A 22 0.58 12.77 -6.87
CA LEU A 22 0.27 11.52 -6.19
C LEU A 22 -1.21 11.11 -6.37
N LEU A 23 -2.12 12.07 -6.50
CA LEU A 23 -3.56 11.85 -6.71
C LEU A 23 -3.92 11.52 -8.16
N ILE A 24 -3.01 11.76 -9.11
CA ILE A 24 -3.26 11.48 -10.53
C ILE A 24 -3.52 9.97 -10.70
N PRO A 25 -4.69 9.56 -11.21
CA PRO A 25 -5.07 8.16 -11.35
C PRO A 25 -4.30 7.41 -12.46
N ILE A 26 -3.41 8.11 -13.18
CA ILE A 26 -2.62 7.54 -14.28
C ILE A 26 -1.53 6.59 -13.75
N ILE A 27 -1.05 6.78 -12.52
CA ILE A 27 0.08 6.02 -11.99
C ILE A 27 -0.44 4.95 -11.01
N SER A 28 -0.34 3.68 -11.41
CA SER A 28 -0.70 2.53 -10.56
C SER A 28 0.11 2.52 -9.24
N PRO A 29 -0.48 2.09 -8.11
CA PRO A 29 0.22 1.90 -6.84
C PRO A 29 1.50 1.08 -6.95
N THR A 30 1.54 0.10 -7.85
CA THR A 30 2.71 -0.75 -8.10
C THR A 30 3.89 0.06 -8.66
N LYS A 31 3.61 1.01 -9.56
CA LYS A 31 4.63 1.89 -10.16
C LYS A 31 5.20 2.86 -9.14
N TRP A 32 4.33 3.39 -8.27
CA TRP A 32 4.77 4.21 -7.15
C TRP A 32 5.63 3.43 -6.17
N LYS A 33 5.28 2.18 -5.85
CA LYS A 33 6.13 1.31 -5.02
C LYS A 33 7.50 1.08 -5.66
N ASP A 34 7.59 0.85 -6.97
CA ASP A 34 8.89 0.69 -7.64
C ASP A 34 9.75 1.96 -7.55
N ILE A 35 9.12 3.14 -7.69
CA ILE A 35 9.78 4.44 -7.52
C ILE A 35 10.23 4.58 -6.07
N PHE A 36 9.34 4.38 -5.09
CA PHE A 36 9.65 4.52 -3.67
C PHE A 36 10.63 3.46 -3.14
N ASN A 37 10.68 2.27 -3.73
CA ASN A 37 11.59 1.20 -3.34
C ASN A 37 12.89 1.20 -4.15
N SER A 38 13.09 2.19 -5.02
CA SER A 38 14.35 2.46 -5.69
C SER A 38 15.51 2.58 -4.69
N ARG A 39 16.70 2.10 -5.07
CA ARG A 39 17.92 2.11 -4.25
C ARG A 39 18.26 3.49 -3.67
N LEU A 40 17.83 4.57 -4.32
CA LEU A 40 18.01 5.94 -3.84
C LEU A 40 17.09 6.26 -2.66
N ILE A 41 15.80 5.95 -2.80
CA ILE A 41 14.79 6.27 -1.79
C ILE A 41 14.89 5.31 -0.61
N ASN A 42 15.27 4.04 -0.82
CA ASN A 42 15.44 3.09 0.27
C ASN A 42 16.64 3.42 1.18
N LYS A 43 17.71 4.04 0.64
CA LYS A 43 18.81 4.62 1.44
C LYS A 43 18.39 5.86 2.22
N ILE A 44 17.42 6.60 1.71
CA ILE A 44 16.90 7.83 2.32
C ILE A 44 15.78 7.51 3.31
N SER A 45 15.01 6.44 3.13
CA SER A 45 13.86 6.04 3.94
C SER A 45 14.06 6.12 5.46
N PRO A 46 15.14 5.56 6.06
CA PRO A 46 15.34 5.68 7.52
C PRO A 46 15.62 7.12 7.96
N LYS A 47 16.29 7.92 7.12
CA LYS A 47 16.55 9.36 7.38
C LYS A 47 15.36 10.24 7.01
N ALA A 48 14.50 9.80 6.10
CA ALA A 48 13.35 10.53 5.61
C ALA A 48 12.32 10.69 6.72
N ASN A 49 12.02 9.64 7.49
CA ASN A 49 11.07 9.76 8.58
C ASN A 49 11.53 10.78 9.65
N VAL A 50 12.85 10.82 9.93
CA VAL A 50 13.46 11.82 10.81
C VAL A 50 13.37 13.22 10.20
N PHE A 51 13.67 13.37 8.92
CA PHE A 51 13.58 14.63 8.18
C PHE A 51 12.14 15.17 8.09
N PHE A 52 11.17 14.29 7.81
CA PHE A 52 9.74 14.61 7.81
C PHE A 52 9.27 15.06 9.19
N ASN A 53 9.68 14.37 10.26
CA ASN A 53 9.34 14.76 11.62
C ASN A 53 9.97 16.13 11.99
N PHE A 54 11.22 16.35 11.61
CA PHE A 54 11.88 17.64 11.78
C PHE A 54 11.15 18.77 11.04
N LEU A 55 10.73 18.54 9.79
CA LEU A 55 9.92 19.49 9.02
C LEU A 55 8.59 19.80 9.73
N ILE A 56 7.87 18.80 10.22
CA ILE A 56 6.62 19.00 10.97
C ILE A 56 6.85 19.87 12.20
N VAL A 57 7.89 19.59 12.99
CA VAL A 57 8.24 20.41 14.17
C VAL A 57 8.58 21.84 13.77
N CYS A 58 9.32 22.03 12.68
CA CYS A 58 9.66 23.35 12.16
C CYS A 58 8.41 24.13 11.74
N LEU A 59 7.47 23.48 11.03
CA LEU A 59 6.18 24.08 10.66
C LEU A 59 5.30 24.39 11.88
N LEU A 60 5.31 23.54 12.91
CA LEU A 60 4.61 23.80 14.17
C LEU A 60 5.16 25.04 14.87
N ILE A 61 6.48 25.21 14.92
CA ILE A 61 7.09 26.41 15.48
C ILE A 61 6.67 27.65 14.68
N LEU A 62 6.68 27.58 13.34
CA LEU A 62 6.24 28.68 12.48
C LEU A 62 4.75 29.02 12.66
N LEU A 63 3.92 28.00 12.87
CA LEU A 63 2.49 28.15 13.14
C LEU A 63 2.24 28.78 14.53
N LEU A 64 3.02 28.39 15.53
CA LEU A 64 2.97 28.99 16.87
C LEU A 64 3.48 30.42 16.87
N ASP A 65 4.51 30.73 16.08
CA ASP A 65 5.03 32.10 15.89
C ASP A 65 3.96 32.97 15.23
N ALA A 66 3.33 32.50 14.15
CA ALA A 66 2.22 33.18 13.50
C ALA A 66 1.01 33.38 14.44
N SER A 67 0.66 32.35 15.23
CA SER A 67 -0.42 32.40 16.22
C SER A 67 -0.13 33.41 17.34
N ARG A 68 1.11 33.42 17.83
CA ARG A 68 1.56 34.34 18.88
C ARG A 68 1.58 35.78 18.38
N ASP A 69 2.00 35.99 17.14
CA ASP A 69 1.92 37.29 16.49
C ASP A 69 0.47 37.79 16.43
N ILE A 70 -0.49 36.96 15.99
CA ILE A 70 -1.92 37.33 15.97
C ILE A 70 -2.43 37.73 17.36
N TYR A 71 -2.11 36.96 18.40
CA TYR A 71 -2.55 37.26 19.77
C TYR A 71 -1.91 38.55 20.29
N ARG A 72 -0.61 38.74 20.07
CA ARG A 72 0.15 39.92 20.50
C ARG A 72 -0.29 41.21 19.79
N TYR A 73 -0.64 41.13 18.50
CA TYR A 73 -1.18 42.26 17.76
C TYR A 73 -2.61 42.60 18.21
N SER A 74 -3.44 41.59 18.52
CA SER A 74 -4.78 41.79 19.07
C SER A 74 -4.78 42.44 20.45
N GLU A 75 -3.88 42.03 21.34
CA GLU A 75 -3.76 42.59 22.70
C GLU A 75 -3.14 44.01 22.70
N SER A 76 -2.21 44.28 21.78
CA SER A 76 -1.63 45.63 21.63
C SER A 76 -2.64 46.62 21.04
N ALA A 77 -3.51 46.20 20.12
CA ALA A 77 -4.57 47.02 19.56
C ALA A 77 -5.64 47.44 20.61
N GLY A 78 -5.87 46.61 21.63
CA GLY A 78 -6.78 46.93 22.74
C GLY A 78 -6.21 47.87 23.82
N ASN A 79 -4.88 48.03 23.91
CA ASN A 79 -4.20 48.73 25.00
C ASN A 79 -3.52 50.06 24.62
N VAL A 80 -3.73 50.57 23.40
CA VAL A 80 -3.21 51.89 23.00
C VAL A 80 -4.02 52.98 23.73
N LYS A 81 -3.53 53.42 24.88
CA LYS A 81 -3.95 54.70 25.49
C LYS A 81 -3.85 55.80 24.41
N PRO A 82 -4.89 56.63 24.22
CA PRO A 82 -4.92 57.64 23.18
C PRO A 82 -3.93 58.75 23.57
N THR A 83 -2.67 58.62 23.12
CA THR A 83 -1.72 59.74 23.21
C THR A 83 -2.06 60.71 22.09
N ILE A 84 -2.54 61.88 22.52
CA ILE A 84 -3.09 62.99 21.74
C ILE A 84 -2.00 63.62 20.86
N THR A 85 -1.52 62.95 19.80
CA THR A 85 -0.61 63.62 18.83
C THR A 85 -0.45 62.95 17.46
N ARG A 86 -1.29 61.99 17.05
CA ARG A 86 -1.21 61.41 15.70
C ARG A 86 -2.60 61.15 15.11
N PRO A 87 -2.85 61.45 13.82
CA PRO A 87 -4.17 61.28 13.22
C PRO A 87 -4.58 59.81 13.26
N LYS A 88 -5.74 59.56 13.88
CA LYS A 88 -6.29 58.24 14.23
C LYS A 88 -6.56 57.34 13.00
N ASP A 89 -6.72 57.95 11.83
CA ASP A 89 -7.14 57.25 10.62
C ASP A 89 -5.98 56.55 9.89
N ALA A 90 -4.73 56.89 10.20
CA ALA A 90 -3.56 56.27 9.57
C ALA A 90 -3.09 55.00 10.30
N LEU A 91 -3.31 54.89 11.61
CA LEU A 91 -2.85 53.75 12.42
C LEU A 91 -3.79 52.54 12.34
N THR A 92 -5.10 52.79 12.34
CA THR A 92 -6.13 51.73 12.19
C THR A 92 -5.99 50.98 10.87
N ASN A 93 -5.65 51.68 9.79
CA ASN A 93 -5.38 51.07 8.48
C ASN A 93 -4.06 50.28 8.44
N ILE A 94 -3.03 50.67 9.21
CA ILE A 94 -1.73 49.96 9.24
C ILE A 94 -1.81 48.69 10.09
N GLU A 95 -2.61 48.70 11.15
CA GLU A 95 -2.83 47.57 12.06
C GLU A 95 -3.74 46.51 11.43
N ALA A 96 -4.85 46.90 10.79
CA ALA A 96 -5.66 45.98 9.98
C ALA A 96 -4.84 45.35 8.82
N VAL A 97 -3.97 46.12 8.16
CA VAL A 97 -3.06 45.60 7.12
C VAL A 97 -1.97 44.68 7.70
N LYS A 98 -1.64 44.76 8.99
CA LYS A 98 -0.76 43.80 9.67
C LYS A 98 -1.51 42.54 10.11
N GLU A 99 -2.75 42.68 10.57
CA GLU A 99 -3.65 41.57 10.91
C GLU A 99 -3.98 40.71 9.69
N PHE A 100 -4.25 41.31 8.52
CA PHE A 100 -4.40 40.54 7.27
C PHE A 100 -3.11 39.83 6.84
N ARG A 101 -1.94 40.38 7.19
CA ARG A 101 -0.64 39.75 6.89
C ARG A 101 -0.36 38.55 7.80
N SER A 102 -0.62 38.66 9.10
CA SER A 102 -0.43 37.54 10.04
C SER A 102 -1.49 36.45 9.86
N GLN A 103 -2.74 36.81 9.57
CA GLN A 103 -3.80 35.85 9.21
C GLN A 103 -3.43 35.03 7.97
N ARG A 104 -2.98 35.67 6.88
CA ARG A 104 -2.56 34.96 5.66
C ARG A 104 -1.38 34.02 5.92
N ASN A 105 -0.42 34.46 6.71
CA ASN A 105 0.76 33.68 7.07
C ASN A 105 0.40 32.46 7.94
N LEU A 106 -0.57 32.60 8.85
CA LEU A 106 -1.13 31.50 9.62
C LEU A 106 -1.88 30.50 8.73
N TYR A 107 -2.68 30.97 7.76
CA TYR A 107 -3.35 30.08 6.80
C TYR A 107 -2.36 29.30 5.94
N ILE A 108 -1.31 29.95 5.42
CA ILE A 108 -0.28 29.28 4.60
C ILE A 108 0.43 28.18 5.41
N THR A 109 0.86 28.51 6.64
CA THR A 109 1.57 27.55 7.50
C THR A 109 0.67 26.43 8.01
N GLY A 110 -0.58 26.74 8.37
CA GLY A 110 -1.56 25.75 8.80
C GLY A 110 -1.97 24.80 7.68
N MET A 111 -2.22 25.33 6.47
CA MET A 111 -2.51 24.49 5.30
C MET A 111 -1.33 23.61 4.92
N SER A 112 -0.11 24.14 4.97
CA SER A 112 1.09 23.37 4.67
C SER A 112 1.28 22.22 5.67
N LEU A 113 1.10 22.50 6.96
CA LEU A 113 1.16 21.47 7.99
C LEU A 113 0.09 20.38 7.80
N PHE A 114 -1.13 20.76 7.43
CA PHE A 114 -2.18 19.81 7.08
C PHE A 114 -1.81 18.95 5.86
N LEU A 115 -1.32 19.58 4.78
CA LEU A 115 -0.90 18.87 3.57
C LEU A 115 0.25 17.90 3.86
N MET A 116 1.19 18.26 4.73
CA MET A 116 2.28 17.37 5.14
C MET A 116 1.75 16.06 5.76
N PHE A 117 0.73 16.14 6.63
CA PHE A 117 0.07 14.95 7.17
C PHE A 117 -0.65 14.14 6.10
N VAL A 118 -1.32 14.82 5.16
CA VAL A 118 -2.00 14.17 4.03
C VAL A 118 -0.99 13.41 3.17
N ILE A 119 0.14 14.04 2.81
CA ILE A 119 1.22 13.41 2.04
C ILE A 119 1.74 12.16 2.75
N LYS A 120 2.06 12.27 4.05
CA LYS A 120 2.53 11.13 4.85
C LYS A 120 1.52 9.98 4.81
N ARG A 121 0.24 10.28 5.03
CA ARG A 121 -0.82 9.28 5.01
C ARG A 121 -0.99 8.64 3.64
N LEU A 122 -0.95 9.42 2.56
CA LEU A 122 -1.08 8.92 1.20
C LEU A 122 0.08 8.01 0.81
N VAL A 123 1.32 8.38 1.14
CA VAL A 123 2.50 7.55 0.85
C VAL A 123 2.43 6.19 1.56
N VAL A 124 2.02 6.17 2.83
CA VAL A 124 1.83 4.92 3.58
C VAL A 124 0.74 4.07 2.94
N LEU A 125 -0.43 4.65 2.68
CA LEU A 125 -1.53 3.94 2.05
C LEU A 125 -1.13 3.34 0.70
N LEU A 126 -0.44 4.11 -0.13
CA LEU A 126 -0.01 3.67 -1.45
C LEU A 126 0.99 2.51 -1.39
N THR A 127 1.92 2.56 -0.44
CA THR A 127 2.89 1.48 -0.22
C THR A 127 2.17 0.21 0.26
N THR A 128 1.29 0.33 1.26
CA THR A 128 0.50 -0.81 1.77
C THR A 128 -0.41 -1.40 0.69
N THR A 129 -1.09 -0.58 -0.12
CA THR A 129 -1.91 -1.07 -1.23
C THR A 129 -1.07 -1.81 -2.27
N ALA A 130 0.14 -1.32 -2.57
CA ALA A 130 1.03 -2.00 -3.50
C ALA A 130 1.58 -3.32 -2.94
N ASP A 131 1.88 -3.39 -1.64
CA ASP A 131 2.21 -4.65 -0.94
C ASP A 131 1.06 -5.66 -1.05
N LEU A 132 -0.17 -5.23 -0.72
CA LEU A 132 -1.36 -6.08 -0.81
C LEU A 132 -1.64 -6.60 -2.23
N ILE A 133 -1.41 -5.78 -3.27
CA ILE A 133 -1.56 -6.22 -4.66
C ILE A 133 -0.53 -7.31 -5.01
N ILE A 134 0.71 -7.16 -4.54
CA ILE A 134 1.78 -8.13 -4.77
C ILE A 134 1.50 -9.43 -4.02
N ASP A 135 1.07 -9.35 -2.77
CA ASP A 135 0.71 -10.52 -1.94
C ASP A 135 -0.51 -11.26 -2.52
N LEU A 136 -1.47 -10.53 -3.08
CA LEU A 136 -2.62 -11.12 -3.75
C LEU A 136 -2.21 -11.81 -5.07
N ASP A 137 -1.26 -11.26 -5.82
CA ASP A 137 -0.74 -11.91 -7.03
C ASP A 137 0.07 -13.17 -6.70
N SER A 138 0.92 -13.13 -5.66
CA SER A 138 1.69 -14.31 -5.22
C SER A 138 0.76 -15.41 -4.72
N SER A 139 -0.21 -15.09 -3.87
CA SER A 139 -1.19 -16.07 -3.37
C SER A 139 -2.05 -16.67 -4.50
N LYS A 140 -2.39 -15.89 -5.54
CA LYS A 140 -3.09 -16.44 -6.72
C LYS A 140 -2.23 -17.42 -7.51
N ARG A 141 -0.93 -17.14 -7.66
CA ARG A 141 0.03 -18.05 -8.33
C ARG A 141 0.26 -19.33 -7.53
N GLU A 142 0.35 -19.22 -6.21
CA GLU A 142 0.44 -20.39 -5.31
C GLU A 142 -0.84 -21.23 -5.38
N ASN A 143 -2.01 -20.61 -5.39
CA ASN A 143 -3.27 -21.35 -5.53
C ASN A 143 -3.41 -22.01 -6.91
N SER A 144 -2.95 -21.38 -7.99
CA SER A 144 -3.03 -22.00 -9.33
C SER A 144 -2.05 -23.17 -9.48
N THR A 145 -0.85 -23.05 -8.91
CA THR A 145 0.13 -24.15 -8.87
C THR A 145 -0.37 -25.32 -8.05
N LEU A 146 -0.87 -25.08 -6.83
CA LEU A 146 -1.49 -26.12 -5.99
C LEU A 146 -2.69 -26.79 -6.67
N LYS A 147 -3.53 -26.03 -7.39
CA LYS A 147 -4.64 -26.60 -8.17
C LYS A 147 -4.15 -27.50 -9.30
N ASN A 148 -3.08 -27.11 -10.00
CA ASN A 148 -2.49 -27.92 -11.06
C ASN A 148 -1.87 -29.19 -10.49
N GLU A 149 -1.11 -29.08 -9.39
CA GLU A 149 -0.56 -30.25 -8.69
C GLU A 149 -1.66 -31.20 -8.21
N LEU A 150 -2.71 -30.67 -7.58
CA LEU A 150 -3.86 -31.47 -7.15
C LEU A 150 -4.54 -32.17 -8.33
N ALA A 151 -4.72 -31.49 -9.46
CA ALA A 151 -5.27 -32.10 -10.68
C ALA A 151 -4.38 -33.24 -11.19
N THR A 152 -3.05 -33.06 -11.20
CA THR A 152 -2.12 -34.13 -11.61
C THR A 152 -2.11 -35.32 -10.65
N VAL A 153 -2.18 -35.07 -9.34
CA VAL A 153 -2.27 -36.13 -8.33
C VAL A 153 -3.60 -36.88 -8.45
N MET A 154 -4.69 -36.16 -8.71
CA MET A 154 -6.00 -36.77 -8.92
C MET A 154 -6.03 -37.64 -10.18
N ASP A 155 -5.47 -37.17 -11.30
CA ASP A 155 -5.35 -37.97 -12.53
C ASP A 155 -4.47 -39.21 -12.30
N ALA A 156 -3.30 -39.04 -11.66
CA ALA A 156 -2.42 -40.14 -11.31
C ALA A 156 -3.12 -41.18 -10.43
N LYS A 157 -3.88 -40.74 -9.41
CA LYS A 157 -4.65 -41.64 -8.54
C LYS A 157 -5.74 -42.39 -9.32
N LEU A 158 -6.41 -41.71 -10.26
CA LEU A 158 -7.44 -42.33 -11.11
C LEU A 158 -6.84 -43.39 -12.06
N ARG A 159 -5.62 -43.15 -12.56
CA ARG A 159 -4.89 -44.10 -13.40
C ARG A 159 -4.42 -45.31 -12.58
N VAL A 160 -3.92 -45.10 -11.37
CA VAL A 160 -3.55 -46.19 -10.45
C VAL A 160 -4.76 -47.04 -10.10
N SER A 161 -5.90 -46.44 -9.75
CA SER A 161 -7.11 -47.21 -9.43
C SER A 161 -7.63 -48.04 -10.62
N LYS A 162 -7.51 -47.50 -11.86
CA LYS A 162 -7.86 -48.27 -13.07
C LYS A 162 -6.91 -49.44 -13.28
N MET A 163 -5.59 -49.22 -13.13
CA MET A 163 -4.59 -50.29 -13.24
C MET A 163 -4.79 -51.38 -12.17
N GLU A 164 -5.13 -51.01 -10.94
CA GLU A 164 -5.44 -51.97 -9.87
C GLU A 164 -6.68 -52.81 -10.20
N GLN A 165 -7.73 -52.18 -10.74
CA GLN A 165 -8.94 -52.88 -11.16
C GLN A 165 -8.66 -53.85 -12.32
N GLU A 166 -7.97 -53.39 -13.38
CA GLU A 166 -7.57 -54.23 -14.51
C GLU A 166 -6.67 -55.40 -14.07
N ARG A 167 -5.78 -55.18 -13.10
CA ARG A 167 -4.91 -56.22 -12.55
C ARG A 167 -5.70 -57.28 -11.76
N GLY A 168 -6.68 -56.85 -10.97
CA GLY A 168 -7.60 -57.77 -10.26
C GLY A 168 -8.44 -58.59 -11.23
N GLU A 169 -9.01 -57.96 -12.26
CA GLU A 169 -9.77 -58.66 -13.30
C GLU A 169 -8.91 -59.67 -14.07
N ALA A 170 -7.67 -59.31 -14.42
CA ALA A 170 -6.73 -60.22 -15.07
C ALA A 170 -6.35 -61.43 -14.20
N GLU A 171 -6.21 -61.24 -12.88
CA GLU A 171 -5.87 -62.31 -11.94
C GLU A 171 -7.03 -63.32 -11.78
N VAL A 172 -8.28 -62.83 -11.75
CA VAL A 172 -9.49 -63.67 -11.74
C VAL A 172 -9.58 -64.52 -13.02
N ILE A 173 -9.43 -63.89 -14.20
CA ILE A 173 -9.48 -64.59 -15.49
C ILE A 173 -8.39 -65.67 -15.58
N LYS A 174 -7.20 -65.39 -15.04
CA LYS A 174 -6.07 -66.34 -15.03
C LYS A 174 -6.34 -67.54 -14.13
N GLY A 175 -7.00 -67.32 -12.98
CA GLY A 175 -7.48 -68.40 -12.11
C GLY A 175 -8.51 -69.28 -12.81
N GLU A 176 -9.53 -68.69 -13.43
CA GLU A 176 -10.55 -69.43 -14.18
C GLU A 176 -9.98 -70.25 -15.34
N LEU A 177 -8.98 -69.72 -16.05
CA LEU A 177 -8.27 -70.43 -17.11
C LEU A 177 -7.50 -71.65 -16.57
N SER A 178 -6.79 -71.49 -15.44
CA SER A 178 -6.06 -72.57 -14.79
C SER A 178 -6.98 -73.69 -14.33
N ASP A 179 -8.10 -73.37 -13.69
CA ASP A 179 -9.11 -74.35 -13.25
C ASP A 179 -9.72 -75.10 -14.45
N LYS A 180 -9.96 -74.37 -15.55
CA LYS A 180 -10.51 -74.97 -16.78
C LYS A 180 -9.50 -75.86 -17.50
N GLU A 181 -8.21 -75.55 -17.45
CA GLU A 181 -7.12 -76.40 -17.94
C GLU A 181 -6.94 -77.65 -17.08
N GLU A 182 -6.99 -77.52 -15.74
CA GLU A 182 -6.98 -78.67 -14.83
C GLU A 182 -8.17 -79.60 -15.10
N LEU A 183 -9.38 -79.06 -15.22
CA LEU A 183 -10.58 -79.83 -15.56
C LEU A 183 -10.41 -80.55 -16.90
N ARG A 184 -9.90 -79.86 -17.94
CA ARG A 184 -9.63 -80.47 -19.26
C ARG A 184 -8.60 -81.60 -19.18
N SER A 185 -7.54 -81.43 -18.40
CA SER A 185 -6.52 -82.46 -18.20
C SER A 185 -7.12 -83.70 -17.54
N ARG A 186 -7.95 -83.51 -16.50
CA ARG A 186 -8.63 -84.56 -15.76
C ARG A 186 -9.66 -85.31 -16.61
N SER A 187 -10.38 -84.61 -17.49
CA SER A 187 -11.28 -85.22 -18.49
C SER A 187 -10.51 -86.07 -19.49
N LYS A 188 -9.36 -85.60 -20.00
CA LYS A 188 -8.50 -86.37 -20.92
C LYS A 188 -7.91 -87.63 -20.26
N THR A 189 -7.57 -87.57 -18.97
CA THR A 189 -7.09 -88.75 -18.22
C THR A 189 -8.19 -89.79 -17.99
N ARG A 190 -9.47 -89.38 -17.87
CA ARG A 190 -10.60 -90.31 -17.75
C ARG A 190 -10.92 -91.03 -19.06
N VAL A 191 -10.91 -90.32 -20.19
CA VAL A 191 -11.17 -90.92 -21.51
C VAL A 191 -10.11 -91.96 -21.88
N LYS A 192 -8.86 -91.79 -21.45
CA LYS A 192 -7.78 -92.78 -21.65
C LYS A 192 -7.85 -94.02 -20.74
N LYS A 193 -8.78 -94.06 -19.79
CA LYS A 193 -8.96 -95.18 -18.84
C LYS A 193 -10.15 -96.07 -19.19
N GLU A 194 -10.92 -95.69 -20.23
CA GLU A 194 -12.10 -96.40 -20.72
C GLU A 194 -11.88 -97.06 -22.10
N GLU A 195 -10.67 -96.98 -22.66
CA GLU A 195 -10.19 -97.82 -23.78
C GLU A 195 -9.31 -98.96 -23.27
#